data_AF-A0A671V1H5-F1
#
_entry.id   AF-A0A671V1H5-F1
#
_cell.length_a   1.000
_cell.length_b   1.000
_cell.length_c   1.000
_cell.angle_alpha   90.00
_cell.angle_beta   90.00
_cell.angle_gamma   90.00
#
_symmetry.space_group_name_H-M   'P 1'
#
loop_
_entity.id
_entity.type
_entity.pdbx_description
1 polymer ?
#
loop_
_entity_poly.entity_id
_entity_poly.type
_entity_poly.pdbx_seq_one_letter_code
_entity_poly.pdbx_strand_id
1 'polypeptide(L)'
;MRGLLAFAALFVAVLGKETFEGHQVLRITAKDEAQLALIKDLEDMIHFELDFWRGVTDVASPVDVRVPFHSLQSVKVYLETKAIEYATMIEDLQALLEKEQEEMDAVARAGGARSTDSFDYANYHTISEIYNFQDMLVRENPNLVSKIVIGQSYEGRPLSVLKFSTGANRPGLWIDTGIHSREWVTQASGTWFAKKIATAYGSDPALTAILNNMDIFLLIMTNPDGFAYTQTNNRMWRKTRKPNPGSSCVGVDPNRNWDAGFGEPGASNNPCSETYRGPRANSESEVKSIVDFVRSHGNLKSFISIHSYSQMLLYPYGYTSTPAKDQAELHSLAKKAITDLASLYGTRYRYGSIINTIYQASGGTIDWTYNQGIKYSYTFELRDTGDYGFLLPANQIIPTAEETWLALMVIMKHAYKNAY
;
A
#
# COMPACT_ATOMS: atom_id res chain seq x y z
N MET A 1 -11.89 57.89 -26.30
CA MET A 1 -10.76 57.10 -26.82
C MET A 1 -9.85 56.74 -25.66
N ARG A 2 -9.59 55.43 -25.47
CA ARG A 2 -8.44 54.83 -24.76
C ARG A 2 -8.37 55.08 -23.25
N GLY A 3 -8.29 54.09 -22.37
CA GLY A 3 -8.21 52.63 -22.50
C GLY A 3 -7.99 52.06 -21.09
N LEU A 4 -8.78 51.05 -20.71
CA LEU A 4 -8.52 50.24 -19.52
C LEU A 4 -7.29 49.36 -19.79
N LEU A 5 -6.27 49.44 -18.93
CA LEU A 5 -5.22 48.44 -18.83
C LEU A 5 -5.50 47.60 -17.58
N ALA A 6 -6.20 46.49 -17.77
CA ALA A 6 -6.25 45.41 -16.78
C ALA A 6 -5.01 44.54 -16.98
N PHE A 7 -4.08 44.60 -16.03
CA PHE A 7 -3.00 43.62 -15.93
C PHE A 7 -3.56 42.35 -15.27
N ALA A 8 -3.90 41.36 -16.09
CA ALA A 8 -4.09 39.99 -15.62
C ALA A 8 -2.71 39.33 -15.54
N ALA A 9 -2.14 39.24 -14.33
CA ALA A 9 -1.00 38.37 -14.08
C ALA A 9 -1.50 36.91 -14.03
N LEU A 10 -1.33 36.18 -15.13
CA LEU A 10 -1.49 34.73 -15.14
C LEU A 10 -0.29 34.14 -14.38
N PHE A 11 -0.45 33.87 -13.08
CA PHE A 11 0.42 32.93 -12.39
C PHE A 11 0.05 31.52 -12.87
N VAL A 12 0.70 31.08 -13.96
CA VAL A 12 0.82 29.65 -14.20
C VAL A 12 1.83 29.16 -13.17
N ALA A 13 1.34 28.66 -12.03
CA ALA A 13 2.14 27.77 -11.22
C ALA A 13 2.37 26.53 -12.09
N VAL A 14 3.49 26.50 -12.81
CA VAL A 14 4.05 25.27 -13.34
C VAL A 14 4.43 24.47 -12.10
N LEU A 15 3.50 23.67 -11.59
CA LEU A 15 3.81 22.66 -10.58
C LEU A 15 4.72 21.65 -11.28
N GLY A 16 6.03 21.87 -11.19
CA GLY A 16 7.03 20.94 -11.68
C GLY A 16 6.84 19.57 -11.02
N LYS A 17 7.15 18.50 -11.75
CA LYS A 17 7.34 17.17 -11.18
C LYS A 17 8.48 17.28 -10.16
N GLU A 18 8.27 16.77 -8.95
CA GLU A 18 9.31 16.70 -7.92
C GLU A 18 10.45 15.84 -8.44
N THR A 19 11.68 16.33 -8.25
CA THR A 19 12.92 15.60 -8.58
C THR A 19 13.63 15.22 -7.30
N PHE A 20 14.43 14.18 -7.38
CA PHE A 20 15.12 13.60 -6.23
C PHE A 20 16.63 13.51 -6.48
N GLU A 21 17.16 14.40 -7.33
CA GLU A 21 18.58 14.43 -7.72
C GLU A 21 19.46 14.50 -6.47
N GLY A 22 20.31 13.48 -6.29
CA GLY A 22 21.23 13.39 -5.16
C GLY A 22 20.56 13.11 -3.81
N HIS A 23 19.27 12.80 -3.78
CA HIS A 23 18.61 12.30 -2.57
C HIS A 23 19.15 10.90 -2.27
N GLN A 24 19.47 10.64 -1.00
CA GLN A 24 19.91 9.33 -0.55
C GLN A 24 18.86 8.68 0.33
N VAL A 25 18.82 7.35 0.35
CA VAL A 25 18.11 6.59 1.39
C VAL A 25 19.14 5.99 2.33
N LEU A 26 19.05 6.34 3.60
CA LEU A 26 19.94 5.86 4.65
C LEU A 26 19.24 4.81 5.49
N ARG A 27 19.94 3.70 5.77
CA ARG A 27 19.59 2.73 6.81
C ARG A 27 20.30 3.12 8.10
N ILE A 28 19.54 3.53 9.10
CA ILE A 28 20.03 3.94 10.41
C ILE A 28 19.77 2.81 11.41
N THR A 29 20.77 2.47 12.21
CA THR A 29 20.64 1.43 13.26
C THR A 29 20.95 2.04 14.62
N ALA A 30 19.97 2.00 15.52
CA ALA A 30 20.19 2.37 16.92
C ALA A 30 20.90 1.22 17.65
N LYS A 31 21.85 1.55 18.53
CA LYS A 31 22.48 0.53 19.41
C LYS A 31 21.80 0.41 20.78
N ASP A 32 21.04 1.43 21.18
CA ASP A 32 20.37 1.53 22.47
C ASP A 32 19.16 2.48 22.40
N GLU A 33 18.35 2.49 23.46
CA GLU A 33 17.14 3.31 23.58
C GLU A 33 17.44 4.82 23.54
N ALA A 34 18.63 5.25 23.96
CA ALA A 34 19.01 6.66 23.92
C ALA A 34 19.23 7.11 22.46
N GLN A 35 19.89 6.29 21.64
CA GLN A 35 20.00 6.55 20.21
C GLN A 35 18.65 6.45 19.50
N LEU A 36 17.80 5.50 19.89
CA LEU A 36 16.44 5.38 19.33
C LEU A 36 15.63 6.67 19.54
N ALA A 37 15.69 7.25 20.75
CA ALA A 37 15.07 8.53 21.04
C ALA A 37 15.65 9.67 20.19
N LEU A 38 16.97 9.71 19.97
CA LEU A 38 17.61 10.72 19.10
C LEU A 38 17.21 10.60 17.62
N ILE A 39 16.94 9.39 17.13
CA ILE A 39 16.43 9.16 15.77
C ILE A 39 14.96 9.57 15.70
N LYS A 40 14.19 9.32 16.76
CA LYS A 40 12.81 9.81 16.85
C LYS A 40 12.74 11.33 16.83
N ASP A 41 13.64 12.01 17.54
CA ASP A 41 13.73 13.47 17.51
C ASP A 41 14.05 14.00 16.09
N LEU A 42 14.80 13.25 15.26
CA LEU A 42 15.04 13.60 13.85
C LEU A 42 13.74 13.62 13.03
N GLU A 43 12.78 12.75 13.33
CA GLU A 43 11.48 12.72 12.65
C GLU A 43 10.69 14.02 12.86
N ASP A 44 10.88 14.65 14.03
CA ASP A 44 10.24 15.92 14.37
C ASP A 44 11.00 17.16 13.82
N MET A 45 12.18 16.96 13.21
CA MET A 45 12.98 18.05 12.60
C MET A 45 12.47 18.40 11.20
N ILE A 46 11.33 19.09 11.14
CA ILE A 46 10.61 19.44 9.89
C ILE A 46 11.51 20.14 8.85
N HIS A 47 12.48 20.94 9.28
CA HIS A 47 13.39 21.68 8.40
C HIS A 47 14.32 20.80 7.57
N PHE A 48 14.48 19.51 7.92
CA PHE A 48 15.24 18.55 7.12
C PHE A 48 14.41 17.86 6.05
N GLU A 49 13.08 18.00 6.08
CA GLU A 49 12.16 17.41 5.11
C GLU A 49 12.39 15.89 4.89
N LEU A 50 12.68 15.19 5.99
CA LEU A 50 12.94 13.76 6.00
C LEU A 50 11.66 12.98 5.68
N ASP A 51 11.83 11.89 4.94
CA ASP A 51 10.75 10.96 4.60
C ASP A 51 11.14 9.56 5.08
N PHE A 52 10.52 9.14 6.17
CA PHE A 52 10.76 7.84 6.78
C PHE A 52 10.02 6.77 5.99
N TRP A 53 10.80 5.92 5.32
CA TRP A 53 10.30 4.77 4.58
C TRP A 53 9.97 3.62 5.52
N ARG A 54 10.83 3.42 6.52
CA ARG A 54 10.60 2.54 7.67
C ARG A 54 10.87 3.34 8.94
N GLY A 55 9.80 3.61 9.71
CA GLY A 55 9.84 4.46 10.90
C GLY A 55 10.61 3.85 12.08
N VAL A 56 10.73 4.64 13.15
CA VAL A 56 11.45 4.27 14.37
C VAL A 56 10.59 3.33 15.23
N THR A 57 11.08 2.11 15.48
CA THR A 57 10.30 1.06 16.18
C THR A 57 10.94 0.64 17.50
N ASP A 58 12.10 0.00 17.42
CA ASP A 58 12.85 -0.60 18.52
C ASP A 58 14.33 -0.65 18.14
N VAL A 59 15.19 -0.90 19.11
CA VAL A 59 16.65 -0.91 18.91
C VAL A 59 17.11 -1.99 17.91
N ALA A 60 16.41 -3.11 17.79
CA ALA A 60 16.80 -4.22 16.92
C ALA A 60 16.38 -4.02 15.45
N SER A 61 15.55 -3.02 15.18
CA SER A 61 14.98 -2.75 13.85
C SER A 61 15.66 -1.57 13.16
N PRO A 62 16.09 -1.72 11.91
CA PRO A 62 16.63 -0.60 11.14
C PRO A 62 15.53 0.42 10.79
N VAL A 63 15.94 1.67 10.70
CA VAL A 63 15.14 2.81 10.23
C VAL A 63 15.63 3.18 8.83
N ASP A 64 14.74 3.24 7.86
CA ASP A 64 15.07 3.63 6.49
C ASP A 64 14.51 5.03 6.25
N VAL A 65 15.36 5.99 5.89
CA VAL A 65 14.97 7.39 5.71
C VAL A 65 15.52 7.95 4.41
N ARG A 66 14.64 8.52 3.59
CA ARG A 66 15.04 9.36 2.45
C ARG A 66 15.44 10.73 2.97
N VAL A 67 16.65 11.14 2.63
CA VAL A 67 17.23 12.43 3.01
C VAL A 67 17.39 13.29 1.74
N PRO A 68 16.76 14.47 1.68
CA PRO A 68 16.96 15.41 0.58
C PRO A 68 18.42 15.85 0.44
N PHE A 69 18.86 16.13 -0.79
CA PHE A 69 20.25 16.49 -1.08
C PHE A 69 20.74 17.68 -0.23
N HIS A 70 19.91 18.72 -0.09
CA HIS A 70 20.23 19.93 0.68
C HIS A 70 20.40 19.67 2.19
N SER A 71 19.80 18.60 2.72
CA SER A 71 19.85 18.21 4.13
C SER A 71 20.84 17.08 4.41
N LEU A 72 21.35 16.41 3.36
CA LEU A 72 22.14 15.19 3.45
C LEU A 72 23.38 15.33 4.34
N GLN A 73 24.18 16.38 4.12
CA GLN A 73 25.40 16.58 4.90
C GLN A 73 25.09 16.86 6.38
N SER A 74 24.07 17.67 6.66
CA SER A 74 23.66 18.01 8.03
C SER A 74 23.19 16.77 8.79
N VAL A 75 22.42 15.90 8.13
CA VAL A 75 21.93 14.65 8.73
C VAL A 75 23.07 13.67 8.97
N LYS A 76 23.99 13.48 8.02
CA LYS A 76 25.16 12.61 8.22
C LYS A 76 26.03 13.09 9.38
N VAL A 77 26.33 14.39 9.45
CA VAL A 77 27.09 14.99 10.57
C VAL A 77 26.36 14.81 11.90
N TYR A 78 25.03 14.94 11.93
CA TYR A 78 24.24 14.68 13.14
C TYR A 78 24.42 13.22 13.60
N LEU A 79 24.26 12.25 12.69
CA LEU A 79 24.39 10.82 12.99
C LEU A 79 25.80 10.49 13.49
N GLU A 80 26.84 10.97 12.80
CA GLU A 80 28.25 10.80 13.18
C GLU A 80 28.56 11.40 14.56
N THR A 81 28.09 12.63 14.83
CA THR A 81 28.30 13.31 16.12
C THR A 81 27.64 12.58 17.28
N LYS A 82 26.51 11.90 17.03
CA LYS A 82 25.80 11.07 18.01
C LYS A 82 26.29 9.62 18.03
N ALA A 83 27.31 9.29 17.23
CA ALA A 83 27.83 7.94 17.03
C ALA A 83 26.71 6.92 16.70
N ILE A 84 25.73 7.35 15.91
CA ILE A 84 24.65 6.51 15.39
C ILE A 84 25.12 5.92 14.06
N GLU A 85 25.08 4.59 13.95
CA GLU A 85 25.51 3.89 12.75
C GLU A 85 24.48 4.05 11.63
N TYR A 86 24.97 4.29 10.41
CA TYR A 86 24.14 4.30 9.22
C TYR A 86 24.89 3.73 8.01
N ALA A 87 24.12 3.26 7.03
CA ALA A 87 24.60 2.88 5.71
C ALA A 87 23.77 3.58 4.62
N THR A 88 24.41 3.98 3.53
CA THR A 88 23.68 4.44 2.34
C THR A 88 23.14 3.22 1.59
N MET A 89 21.82 3.12 1.49
CA MET A 89 21.14 2.06 0.73
C MET A 89 20.99 2.43 -0.74
N ILE A 90 20.54 3.66 -0.98
CA ILE A 90 20.32 4.21 -2.31
C ILE A 90 21.16 5.48 -2.40
N GLU A 91 22.15 5.46 -3.29
CA GLU A 91 23.12 6.54 -3.51
C GLU A 91 22.50 7.75 -4.22
N ASP A 92 21.60 7.48 -5.16
CA ASP A 92 20.85 8.51 -5.89
C ASP A 92 19.46 7.98 -6.24
N LEU A 93 18.45 8.53 -5.56
CA LEU A 93 17.06 8.15 -5.77
C LEU A 93 16.57 8.50 -7.18
N GLN A 94 17.07 9.60 -7.77
CA GLN A 94 16.67 10.03 -9.10
C GLN A 94 17.06 9.02 -10.17
N ALA A 95 18.24 8.40 -10.06
CA ALA A 95 18.70 7.38 -11.01
C ALA A 95 17.76 6.15 -11.06
N LEU A 96 17.20 5.74 -9.92
CA LEU A 96 16.21 4.66 -9.89
C LEU A 96 14.87 5.08 -10.53
N LEU A 97 14.45 6.34 -10.33
CA LEU A 97 13.24 6.90 -10.94
C LEU A 97 13.35 7.04 -12.46
N GLU A 98 14.53 7.43 -12.95
CA GLU A 98 14.79 7.52 -14.38
C GLU A 98 14.69 6.16 -15.04
N LYS A 99 15.27 5.13 -14.41
CA LYS A 99 15.14 3.75 -14.89
C LYS A 99 13.68 3.26 -14.90
N GLU A 100 12.92 3.52 -13.82
CA GLU A 100 11.49 3.18 -13.76
C GLU A 100 10.70 3.87 -14.89
N GLN A 101 10.96 5.17 -15.13
CA GLN A 101 10.31 5.94 -16.18
C GLN A 101 10.70 5.45 -17.59
N GLU A 102 11.97 5.10 -17.82
CA GLU A 102 12.43 4.55 -19.09
C GLU A 102 11.72 3.24 -19.43
N GLU A 103 11.56 2.34 -18.44
CA GLU A 103 10.84 1.07 -18.57
C GLU A 103 9.35 1.33 -18.91
N MET A 104 8.69 2.23 -18.17
CA MET A 104 7.28 2.59 -18.43
C MET A 104 7.08 3.25 -19.81
N ASP A 105 7.97 4.16 -20.21
CA ASP A 105 7.87 4.84 -21.51
C ASP A 105 8.10 3.87 -22.68
N ALA A 106 8.95 2.85 -22.49
CA ALA A 106 9.16 1.81 -23.49
C ALA A 106 7.88 1.01 -23.75
N VAL A 107 7.14 0.67 -22.68
CA VAL A 107 5.83 0.00 -22.79
C VAL A 107 4.79 0.91 -23.45
N ALA A 108 4.71 2.17 -23.04
CA ALA A 108 3.78 3.13 -23.64
C ALA A 108 4.00 3.29 -25.16
N ARG A 109 5.26 3.27 -25.61
CA ARG A 109 5.62 3.32 -27.05
C ARG A 109 5.22 2.06 -27.83
N ALA A 110 5.13 0.90 -27.18
CA ALA A 110 4.71 -0.35 -27.81
C ALA A 110 3.20 -0.39 -28.13
N GLY A 111 2.42 0.57 -27.59
CA GLY A 111 0.99 0.70 -27.80
C GLY A 111 0.17 -0.03 -26.74
N GLY A 112 -1.03 0.49 -26.46
CA GLY A 112 -1.90 -0.05 -25.40
C GLY A 112 -2.39 -1.48 -25.67
N ALA A 113 -2.54 -2.26 -24.60
CA ALA A 113 -3.08 -3.61 -24.64
C ALA A 113 -4.51 -3.63 -25.22
N ARG A 114 -4.80 -4.63 -26.06
CA ARG A 114 -6.13 -4.81 -26.69
C ARG A 114 -7.00 -5.83 -25.96
N SER A 115 -6.38 -6.72 -25.20
CA SER A 115 -7.02 -7.70 -24.34
C SER A 115 -6.21 -7.87 -23.06
N THR A 116 -6.78 -8.59 -22.09
CA THR A 116 -6.01 -8.95 -20.88
C THR A 116 -4.91 -9.98 -21.14
N ASP A 117 -4.92 -10.68 -22.28
CA ASP A 117 -3.82 -11.60 -22.67
C ASP A 117 -2.61 -10.86 -23.23
N SER A 118 -2.83 -9.70 -23.88
CA SER A 118 -1.76 -8.85 -24.41
C SER A 118 -1.32 -7.75 -23.42
N PHE A 119 -1.84 -7.77 -22.20
CA PHE A 119 -1.49 -6.80 -21.16
C PHE A 119 -0.13 -7.15 -20.55
N ASP A 120 0.72 -6.16 -20.32
CA ASP A 120 2.09 -6.38 -19.85
C ASP A 120 2.18 -6.37 -18.32
N TYR A 121 1.97 -7.53 -17.70
CA TYR A 121 2.03 -7.64 -16.23
C TYR A 121 3.46 -7.54 -15.65
N ALA A 122 4.49 -7.38 -16.47
CA ALA A 122 5.88 -7.24 -16.02
C ALA A 122 6.29 -5.78 -15.85
N ASN A 123 5.37 -4.82 -16.01
CA ASN A 123 5.64 -3.38 -15.93
C ASN A 123 4.63 -2.63 -15.05
N TYR A 124 5.01 -1.43 -14.63
CA TYR A 124 4.11 -0.50 -13.95
C TYR A 124 3.23 0.23 -14.96
N HIS A 125 2.01 0.54 -14.53
CA HIS A 125 0.99 1.12 -15.39
C HIS A 125 0.40 2.40 -14.83
N THR A 126 0.00 3.27 -15.73
CA THR A 126 -0.80 4.45 -15.40
C THR A 126 -2.16 4.06 -14.81
N ILE A 127 -2.75 4.97 -14.04
CA ILE A 127 -4.09 4.75 -13.47
C ILE A 127 -5.14 4.45 -14.55
N SER A 128 -5.06 5.11 -15.70
CA SER A 128 -5.97 4.90 -16.83
C SER A 128 -5.80 3.53 -17.46
N GLU A 129 -4.57 3.04 -17.59
CA GLU A 129 -4.30 1.68 -18.09
C GLU A 129 -4.86 0.60 -17.16
N ILE A 130 -4.75 0.78 -15.84
CA ILE A 130 -5.32 -0.16 -14.87
C ILE A 130 -6.86 -0.14 -14.90
N TYR A 131 -7.48 1.04 -15.01
CA TYR A 131 -8.95 1.12 -15.21
C TYR A 131 -9.39 0.48 -16.52
N ASN A 132 -8.67 0.69 -17.61
CA ASN A 132 -8.93 0.03 -18.89
C ASN A 132 -8.77 -1.49 -18.79
N PHE A 133 -7.76 -1.97 -18.05
CA PHE A 133 -7.59 -3.39 -17.76
C PHE A 133 -8.80 -3.98 -17.04
N GLN A 134 -9.34 -3.30 -16.01
CA GLN A 134 -10.54 -3.74 -15.32
C GLN A 134 -11.73 -3.89 -16.29
N ASP A 135 -11.90 -2.95 -17.21
CA ASP A 135 -12.96 -3.00 -18.22
C ASP A 135 -12.77 -4.14 -19.23
N MET A 136 -11.53 -4.36 -19.69
CA MET A 136 -11.20 -5.51 -20.55
C MET A 136 -11.49 -6.83 -19.85
N LEU A 137 -11.10 -6.96 -18.58
CA LEU A 137 -11.29 -8.20 -17.82
C LEU A 137 -12.77 -8.55 -17.63
N VAL A 138 -13.61 -7.57 -17.33
CA VAL A 138 -15.07 -7.75 -17.22
C VAL A 138 -15.67 -8.14 -18.58
N ARG A 139 -15.29 -7.43 -19.64
CA ARG A 139 -15.78 -7.70 -21.01
C ARG A 139 -15.40 -9.12 -21.47
N GLU A 140 -14.23 -9.60 -21.10
CA GLU A 140 -13.72 -10.92 -21.48
C GLU A 140 -14.29 -12.06 -20.62
N ASN A 141 -14.77 -11.75 -19.41
CA ASN A 141 -15.25 -12.75 -18.45
C ASN A 141 -16.62 -12.39 -17.83
N PRO A 142 -17.66 -12.07 -18.64
CA PRO A 142 -18.90 -11.46 -18.14
C PRO A 142 -19.73 -12.36 -17.20
N ASN A 143 -19.50 -13.67 -17.21
CA ASN A 143 -20.20 -14.64 -16.36
C ASN A 143 -19.51 -14.86 -15.00
N LEU A 144 -18.31 -14.31 -14.81
CA LEU A 144 -17.49 -14.50 -13.61
C LEU A 144 -17.12 -13.17 -12.96
N VAL A 145 -16.78 -12.16 -13.77
CA VAL A 145 -16.21 -10.89 -13.31
C VAL A 145 -17.18 -9.75 -13.57
N SER A 146 -17.40 -8.93 -12.55
CA SER A 146 -18.18 -7.68 -12.62
C SER A 146 -17.43 -6.55 -11.93
N LYS A 147 -17.70 -5.31 -12.30
CA LYS A 147 -17.12 -4.12 -11.69
C LYS A 147 -18.17 -3.38 -10.87
N ILE A 148 -17.88 -3.13 -9.59
CA ILE A 148 -18.75 -2.44 -8.63
C ILE A 148 -18.06 -1.16 -8.19
N VAL A 149 -18.73 -0.02 -8.32
CA VAL A 149 -18.23 1.25 -7.78
C VAL A 149 -18.78 1.41 -6.36
N ILE A 150 -17.89 1.38 -5.37
CA ILE A 150 -18.28 1.45 -3.94
C ILE A 150 -18.29 2.89 -3.41
N GLY A 151 -17.79 3.83 -4.19
CA GLY A 151 -17.69 5.24 -3.83
C GLY A 151 -16.77 5.99 -4.79
N GLN A 152 -16.38 7.18 -4.38
CA GLN A 152 -15.43 8.03 -5.11
C GLN A 152 -14.36 8.54 -4.15
N SER A 153 -13.16 8.79 -4.69
CA SER A 153 -12.10 9.49 -3.99
C SER A 153 -12.42 10.97 -3.79
N TYR A 154 -11.56 11.69 -3.07
CA TYR A 154 -11.74 13.12 -2.85
C TYR A 154 -11.81 13.93 -4.17
N GLU A 155 -10.95 13.62 -5.13
CA GLU A 155 -10.90 14.27 -6.45
C GLU A 155 -11.89 13.65 -7.46
N GLY A 156 -12.81 12.79 -7.01
CA GLY A 156 -13.93 12.28 -7.80
C GLY A 156 -13.61 11.05 -8.68
N ARG A 157 -12.50 10.34 -8.45
CA ARG A 157 -12.18 9.11 -9.16
C ARG A 157 -12.96 7.92 -8.58
N PRO A 158 -13.46 6.99 -9.41
CA PRO A 158 -14.27 5.88 -8.93
C PRO A 158 -13.43 4.84 -8.17
N LEU A 159 -13.90 4.43 -7.00
CA LEU A 159 -13.36 3.28 -6.26
C LEU A 159 -13.99 2.00 -6.82
N SER A 160 -13.34 1.43 -7.83
CA SER A 160 -13.85 0.29 -8.61
C SER A 160 -13.32 -1.04 -8.08
N VAL A 161 -14.23 -1.83 -7.49
CA VAL A 161 -14.00 -3.19 -7.01
C VAL A 161 -14.33 -4.20 -8.11
N LEU A 162 -13.42 -5.12 -8.40
CA LEU A 162 -13.71 -6.31 -9.19
C LEU A 162 -14.34 -7.37 -8.29
N LYS A 163 -15.56 -7.80 -8.63
CA LYS A 163 -16.24 -8.92 -8.00
C LYS A 163 -16.12 -10.16 -8.89
N PHE A 164 -15.52 -11.22 -8.35
CA PHE A 164 -15.46 -12.55 -8.94
C PHE A 164 -16.49 -13.44 -8.25
N SER A 165 -17.46 -13.95 -9.00
CA SER A 165 -18.58 -14.69 -8.42
C SER A 165 -19.24 -15.63 -9.43
N THR A 166 -19.81 -16.72 -8.92
CA THR A 166 -20.60 -17.68 -9.71
C THR A 166 -22.03 -17.81 -9.17
N GLY A 167 -22.48 -16.86 -8.32
CA GLY A 167 -23.79 -16.90 -7.69
C GLY A 167 -24.16 -15.60 -6.97
N ALA A 168 -25.20 -15.64 -6.13
CA ALA A 168 -25.68 -14.50 -5.37
C ALA A 168 -25.63 -14.77 -3.86
N ASN A 169 -25.50 -13.71 -3.05
CA ASN A 169 -25.60 -13.73 -1.58
C ASN A 169 -24.63 -14.72 -0.89
N ARG A 170 -23.36 -14.74 -1.31
CA ARG A 170 -22.34 -15.64 -0.76
C ARG A 170 -21.46 -14.94 0.29
N PRO A 171 -20.81 -15.71 1.18
CA PRO A 171 -19.68 -15.19 1.95
C PRO A 171 -18.61 -14.62 1.03
N GLY A 172 -17.96 -13.54 1.45
CA GLY A 172 -16.96 -12.84 0.63
C GLY A 172 -15.54 -12.90 1.19
N LEU A 173 -14.57 -12.80 0.30
CA LEU A 173 -13.15 -12.63 0.58
C LEU A 173 -12.72 -11.29 0.00
N TRP A 174 -12.18 -10.40 0.82
CA TRP A 174 -11.75 -9.07 0.39
C TRP A 174 -10.23 -9.00 0.24
N ILE A 175 -9.77 -8.40 -0.85
CA ILE A 175 -8.37 -8.06 -1.12
C ILE A 175 -8.31 -6.61 -1.59
N ASP A 176 -7.45 -5.79 -1.00
CA ASP A 176 -7.13 -4.46 -1.50
C ASP A 176 -5.62 -4.23 -1.64
N THR A 177 -5.27 -3.39 -2.60
CA THR A 177 -3.90 -2.95 -2.86
C THR A 177 -3.83 -1.43 -2.98
N GLY A 178 -2.65 -0.85 -2.79
CA GLY A 178 -2.40 0.55 -3.12
C GLY A 178 -3.15 1.55 -2.25
N ILE A 179 -3.40 1.23 -0.97
CA ILE A 179 -3.95 2.20 -0.02
C ILE A 179 -2.92 3.31 0.25
N HIS A 180 -1.62 2.99 0.27
CA HIS A 180 -0.56 3.98 0.10
C HIS A 180 -0.11 4.05 -1.35
N SER A 181 -0.03 5.26 -1.88
CA SER A 181 0.11 5.45 -3.32
C SER A 181 1.49 5.12 -3.88
N ARG A 182 2.57 5.29 -3.12
CA ARG A 182 3.96 5.03 -3.56
C ARG A 182 4.33 3.55 -3.66
N GLU A 183 3.49 2.66 -3.15
CA GLU A 183 3.73 1.22 -3.01
C GLU A 183 3.36 0.46 -4.30
N TRP A 184 3.93 0.87 -5.43
CA TRP A 184 3.48 0.52 -6.80
C TRP A 184 3.41 -0.99 -7.10
N VAL A 185 4.27 -1.79 -6.48
CA VAL A 185 4.25 -3.26 -6.63
C VAL A 185 2.92 -3.86 -6.18
N THR A 186 2.20 -3.20 -5.26
CA THR A 186 0.91 -3.68 -4.76
C THR A 186 -0.17 -3.59 -5.84
N GLN A 187 -0.31 -2.46 -6.53
CA GLN A 187 -1.30 -2.28 -7.61
C GLN A 187 -0.95 -3.16 -8.83
N ALA A 188 0.34 -3.30 -9.14
CA ALA A 188 0.82 -4.18 -10.19
C ALA A 188 0.48 -5.66 -9.87
N SER A 189 0.75 -6.09 -8.63
CA SER A 189 0.37 -7.43 -8.15
C SER A 189 -1.16 -7.63 -8.14
N GLY A 190 -1.92 -6.62 -7.72
CA GLY A 190 -3.40 -6.63 -7.76
C GLY A 190 -3.94 -6.85 -9.18
N THR A 191 -3.35 -6.19 -10.16
CA THR A 191 -3.67 -6.36 -11.58
C THR A 191 -3.39 -7.80 -12.05
N TRP A 192 -2.24 -8.35 -11.66
CA TRP A 192 -1.89 -9.74 -11.95
C TRP A 192 -2.84 -10.73 -11.26
N PHE A 193 -3.20 -10.52 -9.98
CA PHE A 193 -4.15 -11.37 -9.24
C PHE A 193 -5.51 -11.43 -9.93
N ALA A 194 -6.00 -10.30 -10.43
CA ALA A 194 -7.27 -10.24 -11.14
C ALA A 194 -7.29 -11.16 -12.37
N LYS A 195 -6.22 -11.12 -13.18
CA LYS A 195 -6.05 -12.02 -14.33
C LYS A 195 -5.88 -13.47 -13.88
N LYS A 196 -5.12 -13.71 -12.81
CA LYS A 196 -4.91 -15.05 -12.26
C LYS A 196 -6.21 -15.70 -11.79
N ILE A 197 -7.08 -14.96 -11.09
CA ILE A 197 -8.38 -15.46 -10.64
C ILE A 197 -9.25 -15.86 -11.84
N ALA A 198 -9.36 -14.97 -12.83
CA ALA A 198 -10.19 -15.21 -14.01
C ALA A 198 -9.74 -16.43 -14.84
N THR A 199 -8.43 -16.62 -14.98
CA THR A 199 -7.86 -17.72 -15.78
C THR A 199 -7.73 -19.05 -15.04
N ALA A 200 -7.56 -19.00 -13.71
CA ALA A 200 -7.45 -20.22 -12.90
C ALA A 200 -8.82 -20.80 -12.50
N TYR A 201 -9.92 -20.05 -12.61
CA TYR A 201 -11.25 -20.60 -12.39
C TYR A 201 -11.59 -21.66 -13.45
N GLY A 202 -12.04 -22.84 -13.01
CA GLY A 202 -12.30 -24.00 -13.87
C GLY A 202 -11.08 -24.87 -14.15
N SER A 203 -9.86 -24.40 -13.88
CA SER A 203 -8.61 -25.15 -14.09
C SER A 203 -7.90 -25.50 -12.79
N ASP A 204 -7.83 -24.58 -11.81
CA ASP A 204 -7.35 -24.84 -10.46
C ASP A 204 -8.50 -25.35 -9.57
N PRO A 205 -8.45 -26.59 -9.05
CA PRO A 205 -9.56 -27.15 -8.27
C PRO A 205 -9.83 -26.41 -6.95
N ALA A 206 -8.80 -25.84 -6.32
CA ALA A 206 -8.95 -25.16 -5.03
C ALA A 206 -9.63 -23.79 -5.20
N LEU A 207 -9.18 -22.99 -6.16
CA LEU A 207 -9.80 -21.72 -6.50
C LEU A 207 -11.22 -21.92 -7.03
N THR A 208 -11.43 -22.95 -7.86
CA THR A 208 -12.76 -23.30 -8.36
C THR A 208 -13.72 -23.65 -7.22
N ALA A 209 -13.27 -24.43 -6.24
CA ALA A 209 -14.07 -24.72 -5.05
C ALA A 209 -14.39 -23.46 -4.22
N ILE A 210 -13.43 -22.54 -4.09
CA ILE A 210 -13.62 -21.25 -3.43
C ILE A 210 -14.69 -20.43 -4.16
N LEU A 211 -14.51 -20.15 -5.47
CA LEU A 211 -15.44 -19.32 -6.24
C LEU A 211 -16.83 -19.94 -6.45
N ASN A 212 -16.96 -21.27 -6.31
CA ASN A 212 -18.26 -21.93 -6.30
C ASN A 212 -19.05 -21.69 -5.01
N ASN A 213 -18.42 -21.26 -3.92
CA ASN A 213 -19.04 -21.12 -2.61
C ASN A 213 -18.90 -19.72 -2.00
N MET A 214 -17.96 -18.91 -2.49
CA MET A 214 -17.61 -17.58 -1.98
C MET A 214 -17.42 -16.60 -3.14
N ASP A 215 -17.57 -15.32 -2.84
CA ASP A 215 -17.22 -14.23 -3.74
C ASP A 215 -15.82 -13.71 -3.39
N ILE A 216 -15.02 -13.32 -4.38
CA ILE A 216 -13.77 -12.57 -4.17
C ILE A 216 -14.00 -11.12 -4.61
N PHE A 217 -13.67 -10.17 -3.76
CA PHE A 217 -13.69 -8.74 -4.02
C PHE A 217 -12.26 -8.21 -4.04
N LEU A 218 -11.86 -7.60 -5.15
CA LEU A 218 -10.52 -7.06 -5.34
C LEU A 218 -10.58 -5.57 -5.69
N LEU A 219 -10.06 -4.73 -4.79
CA LEU A 219 -9.88 -3.29 -5.01
C LEU A 219 -8.41 -3.01 -5.35
N ILE A 220 -8.12 -2.87 -6.65
CA ILE A 220 -6.73 -2.66 -7.12
C ILE A 220 -6.23 -1.26 -6.74
N MET A 221 -7.10 -0.25 -6.83
CA MET A 221 -6.78 1.16 -6.61
C MET A 221 -7.53 1.70 -5.40
N THR A 222 -6.97 1.50 -4.21
CA THR A 222 -7.60 1.97 -2.96
C THR A 222 -7.43 3.48 -2.74
N ASN A 223 -6.29 4.05 -3.12
CA ASN A 223 -6.03 5.49 -3.08
C ASN A 223 -5.73 6.02 -4.49
N PRO A 224 -6.75 6.16 -5.36
CA PRO A 224 -6.55 6.53 -6.76
C PRO A 224 -6.01 7.96 -6.94
N ASP A 225 -6.34 8.89 -6.03
CA ASP A 225 -5.84 10.27 -6.13
C ASP A 225 -4.37 10.36 -5.79
N GLY A 226 -3.95 9.70 -4.69
CA GLY A 226 -2.55 9.58 -4.34
C GLY A 226 -1.76 8.88 -5.47
N PHE A 227 -2.30 7.80 -6.02
CA PHE A 227 -1.62 7.05 -7.08
C PHE A 227 -1.42 7.92 -8.34
N ALA A 228 -2.46 8.63 -8.79
CA ALA A 228 -2.32 9.57 -9.89
C ALA A 228 -1.24 10.64 -9.59
N TYR A 229 -1.23 11.17 -8.36
CA TYR A 229 -0.24 12.16 -7.93
C TYR A 229 1.21 11.61 -7.93
N THR A 230 1.41 10.31 -7.66
CA THR A 230 2.73 9.69 -7.77
C THR A 230 3.25 9.61 -9.20
N GLN A 231 2.37 9.59 -10.20
CA GLN A 231 2.73 9.50 -11.61
C GLN A 231 3.00 10.88 -12.22
N THR A 232 2.31 11.92 -11.75
CA THR A 232 2.36 13.26 -12.35
C THR A 232 3.22 14.25 -11.56
N ASN A 233 3.34 14.10 -10.25
CA ASN A 233 3.93 15.13 -9.37
C ASN A 233 5.00 14.59 -8.45
N ASN A 234 4.67 13.72 -7.49
CA ASN A 234 5.61 13.28 -6.45
C ASN A 234 5.54 11.76 -6.26
N ARG A 235 6.53 11.05 -6.81
CA ARG A 235 6.62 9.58 -6.78
C ARG A 235 6.69 8.99 -5.36
N MET A 236 7.11 9.78 -4.37
CA MET A 236 7.21 9.38 -2.96
C MET A 236 5.93 9.68 -2.16
N TRP A 237 4.86 10.18 -2.79
CA TRP A 237 3.61 10.49 -2.10
C TRP A 237 2.91 9.24 -1.58
N ARG A 238 2.53 9.24 -0.29
CA ARG A 238 1.89 8.12 0.41
C ARG A 238 0.39 8.31 0.64
N LYS A 239 0.00 9.53 1.04
CA LYS A 239 -1.30 9.88 1.64
C LYS A 239 -2.44 10.03 0.62
N THR A 240 -3.65 10.27 1.10
CA THR A 240 -4.77 10.78 0.27
C THR A 240 -4.47 12.19 -0.26
N ARG A 241 -5.36 12.77 -1.08
CA ARG A 241 -5.19 14.12 -1.67
C ARG A 241 -6.16 15.18 -1.15
N LYS A 242 -6.91 14.86 -0.10
CA LYS A 242 -7.84 15.80 0.53
C LYS A 242 -7.09 16.94 1.25
N PRO A 243 -7.34 18.22 0.93
CA PRO A 243 -6.78 19.35 1.67
C PRO A 243 -7.25 19.37 3.13
N ASN A 244 -6.33 19.74 4.02
CA ASN A 244 -6.63 19.85 5.45
C ASN A 244 -6.99 21.30 5.83
N PRO A 245 -8.23 21.60 6.26
CA PRO A 245 -8.62 22.97 6.63
C PRO A 245 -7.69 23.56 7.70
N GLY A 246 -7.18 24.76 7.46
CA GLY A 246 -6.27 25.44 8.38
C GLY A 246 -4.79 25.00 8.29
N SER A 247 -4.43 24.16 7.32
CA SER A 247 -3.05 23.77 7.03
C SER A 247 -2.75 23.90 5.53
N SER A 248 -1.49 24.16 5.18
CA SER A 248 -1.00 24.06 3.80
C SER A 248 -0.73 22.62 3.37
N CYS A 249 -0.67 21.68 4.33
CA CYS A 249 -0.36 20.28 4.07
C CYS A 249 -1.60 19.49 3.64
N VAL A 250 -1.41 18.61 2.66
CA VAL A 250 -2.48 17.85 2.00
C VAL A 250 -2.43 16.39 2.41
N GLY A 251 -3.60 15.77 2.49
CA GLY A 251 -3.75 14.34 2.67
C GLY A 251 -3.72 13.88 4.12
N VAL A 252 -4.24 12.67 4.31
CA VAL A 252 -4.28 11.87 5.53
C VAL A 252 -3.64 10.52 5.21
N ASP A 253 -2.98 9.89 6.18
CA ASP A 253 -2.57 8.49 6.06
C ASP A 253 -3.83 7.60 6.09
N PRO A 254 -4.21 6.99 4.96
CA PRO A 254 -5.43 6.19 4.88
C PRO A 254 -5.38 4.92 5.75
N ASN A 255 -4.19 4.46 6.17
CA ASN A 255 -4.02 3.35 7.12
C ASN A 255 -3.73 3.83 8.56
N ARG A 256 -4.11 5.07 8.88
CA ARG A 256 -4.27 5.61 10.25
C ARG A 256 -5.67 6.18 10.50
N ASN A 257 -6.55 6.13 9.50
CA ASN A 257 -7.84 6.78 9.52
C ASN A 257 -8.99 5.86 9.96
N TRP A 258 -8.75 4.59 10.27
CA TRP A 258 -9.81 3.64 10.62
C TRP A 258 -10.21 3.74 12.09
N ASP A 259 -11.45 3.33 12.40
CA ASP A 259 -12.02 3.40 13.76
C ASP A 259 -11.56 2.22 14.65
N ALA A 260 -10.24 2.07 14.81
CA ALA A 260 -9.61 1.04 15.64
C ALA A 260 -8.40 1.63 16.38
N GLY A 261 -8.59 1.98 17.65
CA GLY A 261 -7.59 2.75 18.42
C GLY A 261 -7.33 4.13 17.82
N PHE A 262 -8.26 4.72 17.07
CA PHE A 262 -8.04 5.97 16.35
C PHE A 262 -7.52 7.10 17.28
N GLY A 263 -6.31 7.60 17.01
CA GLY A 263 -5.68 8.66 17.81
C GLY A 263 -4.89 8.18 19.02
N GLU A 264 -4.79 6.88 19.23
CA GLU A 264 -3.81 6.26 20.14
C GLU A 264 -2.37 6.36 19.55
N PRO A 265 -1.31 6.06 20.33
CA PRO A 265 0.07 6.10 19.84
C PRO A 265 0.28 5.29 18.56
N GLY A 266 1.19 5.76 17.70
CA GLY A 266 1.45 5.16 16.38
C GLY A 266 0.82 5.90 15.20
N ALA A 267 0.21 7.06 15.45
CA ALA A 267 -0.26 7.98 14.42
C ALA A 267 -0.03 9.45 14.85
N SER A 268 0.20 10.34 13.88
CA SER A 268 0.40 11.76 14.15
C SER A 268 -0.91 12.55 14.09
N ASN A 269 -1.01 13.62 14.87
CA ASN A 269 -2.06 14.64 14.77
C ASN A 269 -1.63 15.86 13.94
N ASN A 270 -0.38 15.90 13.45
CA ASN A 270 0.14 16.98 12.61
C ASN A 270 -0.25 16.75 11.15
N PRO A 271 -1.02 17.65 10.48
CA PRO A 271 -1.43 17.49 9.08
C PRO A 271 -0.28 17.31 8.07
N CYS A 272 0.92 17.76 8.43
CA CYS A 272 2.10 17.64 7.58
C CYS A 272 2.84 16.30 7.72
N SER A 273 2.54 15.52 8.77
CA SER A 273 3.16 14.20 8.96
C SER A 273 2.68 13.19 7.91
N GLU A 274 3.56 12.28 7.51
CA GLU A 274 3.23 11.14 6.65
C GLU A 274 2.31 10.13 7.32
N THR A 275 2.23 10.13 8.67
CA THR A 275 1.35 9.28 9.47
C THR A 275 0.18 10.07 10.08
N TYR A 276 -0.18 11.21 9.49
CA TYR A 276 -1.30 12.02 9.96
C TYR A 276 -2.62 11.22 9.92
N ARG A 277 -3.26 11.02 11.07
CA ARG A 277 -4.48 10.22 11.19
C ARG A 277 -5.74 10.87 10.61
N GLY A 278 -5.71 12.16 10.33
CA GLY A 278 -6.91 12.92 9.95
C GLY A 278 -7.70 13.45 11.16
N PRO A 279 -8.73 14.28 10.91
CA PRO A 279 -9.46 14.96 11.98
C PRO A 279 -10.39 14.03 12.79
N ARG A 280 -10.84 12.92 12.21
CA ARG A 280 -11.70 11.90 12.84
C ARG A 280 -11.57 10.57 12.08
N ALA A 281 -11.94 9.47 12.71
CA ALA A 281 -11.99 8.18 12.04
C ALA A 281 -12.94 8.22 10.83
N ASN A 282 -12.56 7.55 9.75
CA ASN A 282 -13.24 7.45 8.47
C ASN A 282 -13.52 8.83 7.85
N SER A 283 -12.62 9.79 8.05
CA SER A 283 -12.72 11.12 7.42
C SER A 283 -12.44 11.10 5.93
N GLU A 284 -11.67 10.11 5.46
CA GLU A 284 -11.28 9.96 4.07
C GLU A 284 -12.35 9.18 3.31
N SER A 285 -12.77 9.70 2.15
CA SER A 285 -13.83 9.12 1.33
C SER A 285 -13.50 7.71 0.85
N GLU A 286 -12.22 7.46 0.60
CA GLU A 286 -11.64 6.17 0.21
C GLU A 286 -11.86 5.13 1.30
N VAL A 287 -11.47 5.46 2.55
CA VAL A 287 -11.65 4.61 3.73
C VAL A 287 -13.14 4.42 4.03
N LYS A 288 -13.91 5.51 4.02
CA LYS A 288 -15.35 5.48 4.31
C LYS A 288 -16.11 4.58 3.35
N SER A 289 -15.74 4.57 2.07
CA SER A 289 -16.37 3.71 1.05
C SER A 289 -16.16 2.22 1.34
N ILE A 290 -14.96 1.84 1.81
CA ILE A 290 -14.68 0.45 2.19
C ILE A 290 -15.43 0.10 3.49
N VAL A 291 -15.45 0.99 4.47
CA VAL A 291 -16.23 0.80 5.71
C VAL A 291 -17.71 0.55 5.41
N ASP A 292 -18.30 1.35 4.53
CA ASP A 292 -19.70 1.21 4.12
C ASP A 292 -19.93 -0.09 3.33
N PHE A 293 -19.01 -0.46 2.44
CA PHE A 293 -19.06 -1.74 1.72
C PHE A 293 -19.01 -2.93 2.69
N VAL A 294 -18.05 -2.96 3.62
CA VAL A 294 -17.89 -4.06 4.59
C VAL A 294 -19.14 -4.21 5.45
N ARG A 295 -19.68 -3.10 5.96
CA ARG A 295 -20.91 -3.09 6.78
C ARG A 295 -22.14 -3.51 6.00
N SER A 296 -22.29 -3.04 4.76
CA SER A 296 -23.44 -3.39 3.91
C SER A 296 -23.40 -4.83 3.41
N HIS A 297 -22.21 -5.36 3.10
CA HIS A 297 -22.04 -6.76 2.71
C HIS A 297 -22.30 -7.70 3.90
N GLY A 298 -21.79 -7.37 5.09
CA GLY A 298 -22.08 -8.07 6.35
C GLY A 298 -21.57 -9.51 6.48
N ASN A 299 -21.07 -10.12 5.41
CA ASN A 299 -20.67 -11.54 5.39
C ASN A 299 -19.27 -11.77 4.79
N LEU A 300 -18.30 -10.90 5.07
CA LEU A 300 -16.90 -11.12 4.69
C LEU A 300 -16.23 -12.07 5.70
N LYS A 301 -15.47 -13.05 5.21
CA LYS A 301 -14.75 -14.05 6.04
C LYS A 301 -13.27 -13.77 6.15
N SER A 302 -12.69 -13.10 5.15
CA SER A 302 -11.30 -12.67 5.16
C SER A 302 -11.18 -11.27 4.57
N PHE A 303 -10.21 -10.52 5.08
CA PHE A 303 -9.84 -9.19 4.60
C PHE A 303 -8.33 -9.10 4.52
N ILE A 304 -7.79 -8.86 3.33
CA ILE A 304 -6.35 -8.80 3.09
C ILE A 304 -6.01 -7.43 2.49
N SER A 305 -5.27 -6.61 3.23
CA SER A 305 -4.77 -5.32 2.74
C SER A 305 -3.28 -5.41 2.43
N ILE A 306 -2.89 -5.12 1.19
CA ILE A 306 -1.54 -5.40 0.68
C ILE A 306 -0.75 -4.09 0.52
N HIS A 307 0.40 -4.06 1.16
CA HIS A 307 1.39 -2.98 1.21
C HIS A 307 2.76 -3.42 0.67
N SER A 308 3.68 -2.47 0.55
CA SER A 308 5.11 -2.73 0.42
C SER A 308 5.87 -1.65 1.17
N TYR A 309 7.08 -1.87 1.67
CA TYR A 309 7.93 -3.05 1.56
C TYR A 309 8.30 -3.51 2.96
N SER A 310 8.82 -4.74 3.09
CA SER A 310 9.57 -5.27 4.26
C SER A 310 9.56 -6.79 4.31
N GLN A 311 8.81 -7.46 3.43
CA GLN A 311 8.59 -8.90 3.45
C GLN A 311 8.00 -9.36 4.79
N MET A 312 6.76 -8.92 5.08
CA MET A 312 6.03 -9.30 6.29
C MET A 312 4.61 -9.79 5.98
N LEU A 313 4.11 -10.74 6.77
CA LEU A 313 2.68 -11.08 6.83
C LEU A 313 2.18 -10.87 8.25
N LEU A 314 1.35 -9.85 8.43
CA LEU A 314 0.92 -9.38 9.73
C LEU A 314 -0.55 -9.66 9.96
N TYR A 315 -0.93 -9.83 11.23
CA TYR A 315 -2.31 -9.92 11.69
C TYR A 315 -2.53 -8.98 12.89
N PRO A 316 -3.77 -8.78 13.37
CA PRO A 316 -4.05 -7.86 14.48
C PRO A 316 -3.39 -8.28 15.81
N TYR A 317 -3.10 -7.37 16.72
CA TYR A 317 -3.37 -5.93 16.65
C TYR A 317 -2.11 -5.11 16.37
N GLY A 318 -2.31 -3.90 15.83
CA GLY A 318 -1.31 -2.84 15.74
C GLY A 318 -1.43 -1.80 16.85
N TYR A 319 -2.65 -1.42 17.24
CA TYR A 319 -2.85 -0.33 18.20
C TYR A 319 -2.60 -0.74 19.67
N THR A 320 -2.73 -2.03 19.99
CA THR A 320 -2.63 -2.57 21.36
C THR A 320 -1.74 -3.81 21.43
N SER A 321 -1.07 -4.00 22.57
CA SER A 321 -0.29 -5.20 22.89
C SER A 321 -1.14 -6.37 23.37
N THR A 322 -2.44 -6.16 23.60
CA THR A 322 -3.37 -7.25 23.93
C THR A 322 -3.51 -8.18 22.72
N PRO A 323 -3.20 -9.48 22.85
CA PRO A 323 -3.37 -10.45 21.77
C PRO A 323 -4.79 -10.48 21.20
N ALA A 324 -4.91 -10.67 19.88
CA ALA A 324 -6.16 -11.06 19.25
C ALA A 324 -6.68 -12.38 19.87
N LYS A 325 -8.00 -12.50 20.05
CA LYS A 325 -8.63 -13.71 20.61
C LYS A 325 -8.23 -14.97 19.84
N ASP A 326 -8.09 -14.84 18.52
CA ASP A 326 -7.74 -15.93 17.61
C ASP A 326 -6.24 -16.03 17.30
N GLN A 327 -5.35 -15.38 18.09
CA GLN A 327 -3.92 -15.27 17.79
C GLN A 327 -3.26 -16.61 17.40
N ALA A 328 -3.55 -17.69 18.13
CA ALA A 328 -2.93 -18.99 17.87
C ALA A 328 -3.25 -19.51 16.45
N GLU A 329 -4.50 -19.35 16.01
CA GLU A 329 -4.92 -19.76 14.67
C GLU A 329 -4.36 -18.81 13.60
N LEU A 330 -4.42 -17.50 13.85
CA LEU A 330 -3.90 -16.50 12.92
C LEU A 330 -2.39 -16.68 12.69
N HIS A 331 -1.64 -16.91 13.76
CA HIS A 331 -0.20 -17.12 13.70
C HIS A 331 0.16 -18.43 12.96
N SER A 332 -0.57 -19.52 13.22
CA SER A 332 -0.36 -20.79 12.53
C SER A 332 -0.66 -20.69 11.03
N LEU A 333 -1.74 -20.00 10.67
CA LEU A 333 -2.10 -19.76 9.28
C LEU A 333 -1.08 -18.85 8.56
N ALA A 334 -0.63 -17.78 9.21
CA ALA A 334 0.43 -16.91 8.68
C ALA A 334 1.73 -17.67 8.41
N LYS A 335 2.16 -18.51 9.37
CA LYS A 335 3.33 -19.38 9.21
C LYS A 335 3.20 -20.28 7.98
N LYS A 336 2.03 -20.89 7.79
CA LYS A 336 1.77 -21.75 6.63
C LYS A 336 1.79 -20.96 5.32
N ALA A 337 1.14 -19.80 5.29
CA ALA A 337 1.09 -18.94 4.11
C ALA A 337 2.50 -18.49 3.68
N ILE A 338 3.35 -18.10 4.64
CA ILE A 338 4.74 -17.74 4.36
C ILE A 338 5.60 -18.93 3.96
N THR A 339 5.34 -20.13 4.50
CA THR A 339 6.04 -21.36 4.08
C THR A 339 5.77 -21.65 2.60
N ASP A 340 4.51 -21.55 2.17
CA ASP A 340 4.13 -21.79 0.78
C ASP A 340 4.65 -20.65 -0.14
N LEU A 341 4.64 -19.39 0.30
CA LEU A 341 5.26 -18.27 -0.43
C LEU A 341 6.75 -18.53 -0.69
N ALA A 342 7.51 -18.87 0.36
CA ALA A 342 8.94 -19.11 0.28
C ALA A 342 9.29 -20.31 -0.61
N SER A 343 8.35 -21.22 -0.87
CA SER A 343 8.60 -22.42 -1.68
C SER A 343 8.91 -22.10 -3.16
N LEU A 344 8.49 -20.93 -3.67
CA LEU A 344 8.65 -20.59 -5.07
C LEU A 344 10.03 -19.98 -5.36
N TYR A 345 10.43 -18.97 -4.59
CA TYR A 345 11.66 -18.19 -4.83
C TYR A 345 12.62 -18.13 -3.63
N GLY A 346 12.30 -18.79 -2.52
CA GLY A 346 13.11 -18.73 -1.29
C GLY A 346 12.98 -17.42 -0.51
N THR A 347 12.07 -16.54 -0.90
CA THR A 347 11.86 -15.22 -0.28
C THR A 347 11.42 -15.38 1.16
N ARG A 348 12.13 -14.71 2.07
CA ARG A 348 11.93 -14.86 3.51
C ARG A 348 11.05 -13.73 4.04
N TYR A 349 9.89 -14.09 4.56
CA TYR A 349 9.00 -13.15 5.24
C TYR A 349 9.04 -13.35 6.75
N ARG A 350 8.91 -12.25 7.50
CA ARG A 350 8.53 -12.29 8.92
C ARG A 350 7.00 -12.38 9.04
N TYR A 351 6.50 -12.88 10.16
CA TYR A 351 5.07 -12.88 10.43
C TYR A 351 4.77 -12.79 11.93
N GLY A 352 3.62 -12.21 12.27
CA GLY A 352 3.21 -11.98 13.65
C GLY A 352 2.14 -10.90 13.76
N SER A 353 1.80 -10.49 14.99
CA SER A 353 0.93 -9.33 15.15
C SER A 353 1.67 -8.07 14.69
N ILE A 354 0.95 -7.07 14.17
CA ILE A 354 1.52 -5.79 13.72
C ILE A 354 2.44 -5.23 14.81
N ILE A 355 1.94 -5.03 16.03
CA ILE A 355 2.69 -4.37 17.11
C ILE A 355 4.01 -5.06 17.47
N ASN A 356 4.07 -6.39 17.37
CA ASN A 356 5.26 -7.17 17.76
C ASN A 356 6.24 -7.41 16.60
N THR A 357 5.80 -7.21 15.36
CA THR A 357 6.60 -7.55 14.17
C THR A 357 7.12 -6.31 13.45
N ILE A 358 6.29 -5.25 13.40
CA ILE A 358 6.63 -3.97 12.81
C ILE A 358 6.80 -2.90 13.90
N TYR A 359 5.70 -2.39 14.47
CA TYR A 359 5.63 -1.38 15.53
C TYR A 359 4.18 -1.09 15.93
N GLN A 360 3.97 -0.33 17.00
CA GLN A 360 2.65 0.15 17.41
C GLN A 360 2.08 1.15 16.39
N ALA A 361 0.95 0.82 15.77
CA ALA A 361 0.27 1.64 14.78
C ALA A 361 -1.22 1.70 15.08
N SER A 362 -1.77 2.92 15.21
CA SER A 362 -3.19 3.12 15.52
C SER A 362 -4.03 3.43 14.29
N GLY A 363 -5.32 3.09 14.32
CA GLY A 363 -6.23 3.38 13.21
C GLY A 363 -5.98 2.59 11.93
N GLY A 364 -5.46 1.36 12.05
CA GLY A 364 -5.14 0.49 10.92
C GLY A 364 -6.35 -0.31 10.38
N THR A 365 -6.29 -0.64 9.09
CA THR A 365 -7.35 -1.37 8.36
C THR A 365 -7.69 -2.72 8.97
N ILE A 366 -6.68 -3.54 9.26
CA ILE A 366 -6.90 -4.93 9.68
C ILE A 366 -7.33 -5.05 11.15
N ASP A 367 -6.98 -4.06 11.97
CA ASP A 367 -7.47 -3.94 13.34
C ASP A 367 -8.97 -3.63 13.34
N TRP A 368 -9.41 -2.72 12.47
CA TRP A 368 -10.83 -2.39 12.32
C TRP A 368 -11.65 -3.57 11.79
N THR A 369 -11.20 -4.22 10.73
CA THR A 369 -11.92 -5.36 10.12
C THR A 369 -12.01 -6.55 11.05
N TYR A 370 -10.96 -6.85 11.81
CA TYR A 370 -11.01 -7.87 12.86
C TYR A 370 -11.98 -7.51 13.99
N ASN A 371 -12.01 -6.24 14.41
CA ASN A 371 -13.01 -5.74 15.37
C ASN A 371 -14.45 -5.80 14.83
N GLN A 372 -14.66 -5.79 13.51
CA GLN A 372 -15.97 -6.04 12.89
C GLN A 372 -16.34 -7.54 12.80
N GLY A 373 -15.49 -8.45 13.30
CA GLY A 373 -15.72 -9.90 13.29
C GLY A 373 -15.20 -10.61 12.04
N ILE A 374 -14.41 -9.96 11.19
CA ILE A 374 -13.70 -10.60 10.08
C ILE A 374 -12.43 -11.23 10.63
N LYS A 375 -12.50 -12.50 11.03
CA LYS A 375 -11.43 -13.20 11.74
C LYS A 375 -10.13 -13.26 10.94
N TYR A 376 -10.19 -13.63 9.67
CA TYR A 376 -9.01 -13.77 8.82
C TYR A 376 -8.60 -12.43 8.20
N SER A 377 -8.28 -11.47 9.05
CA SER A 377 -7.78 -10.15 8.67
C SER A 377 -6.25 -10.13 8.68
N TYR A 378 -5.62 -9.88 7.53
CA TYR A 378 -4.18 -9.89 7.35
C TYR A 378 -3.69 -8.70 6.54
N THR A 379 -2.44 -8.32 6.76
CA THR A 379 -1.76 -7.37 5.90
C THR A 379 -0.42 -7.92 5.43
N PHE A 380 -0.12 -7.72 4.15
CA PHE A 380 1.16 -8.06 3.55
C PHE A 380 2.01 -6.81 3.44
N GLU A 381 3.29 -6.90 3.77
CA GLU A 381 4.33 -5.99 3.29
C GLU A 381 5.15 -6.77 2.27
N LEU A 382 5.01 -6.46 0.98
CA LEU A 382 5.65 -7.19 -0.11
C LEU A 382 7.17 -6.96 -0.18
N ARG A 383 7.79 -7.41 -1.27
CA ARG A 383 9.20 -7.16 -1.57
C ARG A 383 9.48 -5.65 -1.65
N ASP A 384 10.71 -5.22 -1.37
CA ASP A 384 11.86 -6.01 -0.89
C ASP A 384 12.13 -5.75 0.60
N THR A 385 13.39 -5.86 1.04
CA THR A 385 13.82 -5.49 2.40
C THR A 385 14.60 -4.18 2.44
N GLY A 386 14.49 -3.36 1.39
CA GLY A 386 14.97 -2.00 1.33
C GLY A 386 15.96 -1.67 0.21
N ASP A 387 16.53 -2.67 -0.49
CA ASP A 387 17.53 -2.43 -1.56
C ASP A 387 17.00 -1.45 -2.62
N TYR A 388 15.71 -1.55 -2.93
CA TYR A 388 14.96 -0.63 -3.78
C TYR A 388 13.78 0.03 -3.03
N GLY A 389 13.27 -0.62 -1.97
CA GLY A 389 12.13 -0.13 -1.21
C GLY A 389 10.90 0.07 -2.10
N PHE A 390 10.43 1.31 -2.21
CA PHE A 390 9.25 1.65 -3.03
C PHE A 390 9.53 1.71 -4.54
N LEU A 391 10.79 1.64 -4.97
CA LEU A 391 11.21 1.66 -6.39
C LEU A 391 11.63 0.28 -6.89
N LEU A 392 10.91 -0.76 -6.45
CA LEU A 392 11.18 -2.14 -6.83
C LEU A 392 11.18 -2.28 -8.36
N PRO A 393 12.24 -2.83 -8.99
CA PRO A 393 12.35 -2.93 -10.44
C PRO A 393 11.18 -3.71 -11.07
N ALA A 394 10.76 -3.31 -12.26
CA ALA A 394 9.58 -3.88 -12.93
C ALA A 394 9.69 -5.42 -13.12
N ASN A 395 10.89 -5.92 -13.38
CA ASN A 395 11.16 -7.36 -13.51
C ASN A 395 10.91 -8.19 -12.23
N GLN A 396 10.69 -7.56 -11.08
CA GLN A 396 10.32 -8.20 -9.82
C GLN A 396 8.79 -8.24 -9.58
N ILE A 397 7.98 -7.59 -10.42
CA ILE A 397 6.52 -7.55 -10.27
C ILE A 397 5.93 -8.96 -10.35
N ILE A 398 6.21 -9.71 -11.42
CA ILE A 398 5.67 -11.07 -11.60
C ILE A 398 6.17 -12.02 -10.50
N PRO A 399 7.48 -12.09 -10.19
CA PRO A 399 7.96 -12.91 -9.07
C PRO A 399 7.27 -12.59 -7.74
N THR A 400 7.06 -11.31 -7.44
CA THR A 400 6.36 -10.87 -6.22
C THR A 400 4.90 -11.29 -6.23
N ALA A 401 4.20 -11.14 -7.35
CA ALA A 401 2.80 -11.54 -7.48
C ALA A 401 2.64 -13.07 -7.37
N GLU A 402 3.48 -13.85 -8.05
CA GLU A 402 3.37 -15.31 -8.05
C GLU A 402 3.60 -15.94 -6.67
N GLU A 403 4.61 -15.49 -5.93
CA GLU A 403 4.86 -16.02 -4.58
C GLU A 403 3.76 -15.58 -3.60
N THR A 404 3.30 -14.34 -3.71
CA THR A 404 2.23 -13.80 -2.87
C THR A 404 0.92 -14.54 -3.13
N TRP A 405 0.64 -14.92 -4.38
CA TRP A 405 -0.52 -15.70 -4.75
C TRP A 405 -0.59 -17.06 -4.01
N LEU A 406 0.55 -17.72 -3.77
CA LEU A 406 0.59 -18.94 -2.98
C LEU A 406 0.11 -18.69 -1.53
N ALA A 407 0.59 -17.62 -0.90
CA ALA A 407 0.14 -17.23 0.43
C ALA A 407 -1.35 -16.85 0.47
N LEU A 408 -1.82 -16.07 -0.52
CA LEU A 408 -3.24 -15.71 -0.65
C LEU A 408 -4.11 -16.96 -0.76
N MET A 409 -3.72 -17.93 -1.59
CA MET A 409 -4.44 -19.20 -1.74
C MET A 409 -4.51 -19.99 -0.45
N VAL A 410 -3.45 -20.00 0.38
CA VAL A 410 -3.47 -20.62 1.71
C VAL A 410 -4.53 -19.98 2.61
N ILE A 411 -4.55 -18.64 2.69
CA ILE A 411 -5.50 -17.89 3.53
C ILE A 411 -6.93 -18.08 3.01
N MET A 412 -7.17 -17.90 1.72
CA MET A 412 -8.50 -18.05 1.11
C MET A 412 -9.05 -19.47 1.28
N LYS A 413 -8.20 -20.50 1.08
CA LYS A 413 -8.59 -21.90 1.31
C LYS A 413 -8.93 -22.19 2.76
N HIS A 414 -8.20 -21.59 3.71
CA HIS A 414 -8.51 -21.72 5.13
C HIS A 414 -9.82 -21.03 5.50
N ALA A 415 -10.05 -19.81 5.00
CA ALA A 415 -11.29 -19.07 5.20
C ALA A 415 -12.51 -19.80 4.62
N TYR A 416 -12.37 -20.40 3.44
CA TYR A 416 -13.38 -21.25 2.81
C TYR A 416 -13.73 -22.48 3.65
N LYS A 417 -12.72 -23.21 4.14
CA LYS A 417 -12.94 -24.44 4.92
C LYS A 417 -13.48 -24.21 6.32
N ASN A 418 -13.27 -23.02 6.87
CA ASN A 418 -13.64 -22.64 8.22
C ASN A 418 -14.57 -21.42 8.21
N ALA A 419 -15.50 -21.38 7.24
CA ALA A 419 -16.51 -20.34 7.16
C ALA A 419 -17.50 -20.51 8.32
N TYR A 420 -17.46 -19.57 9.27
CA TYR A 420 -18.33 -19.53 10.46
C TYR A 420 -19.50 -18.57 10.29
#